data_AF-A0A329ZLM1-F1
#
_entry.id   AF-A0A329ZLM1-F1
#
_cell.length_a   1.000
_cell.length_b   1.000
_cell.length_c   1.000
_cell.angle_alpha   90.00
_cell.angle_beta   90.00
_cell.angle_gamma   90.00
#
_symmetry.space_group_name_H-M   'P 1'
#
loop_
_entity.id
_entity.type
_entity.pdbx_description
1 polymer ?
#
loop_
_entity_poly.entity_id
_entity_poly.type
_entity_poly.pdbx_seq_one_letter_code
_entity_poly.pdbx_strand_id
1 'polypeptide(L)'
;MTISHKIELNPNNKHITHFKKAFGCSRLAYNWGLAKWQEYQRQGIKKTYLDLKKEFNSIKKEQFPFVYEVIKYATQQPFLNLNLAFKKFFADLKQSKVSYPKFKKKRENEGSYYIGGDQVIIRTKDNSNKTYLKIPNLGLVKMREKLRFNGKINSVTISQKANKFYASFSVEMNENEFNKTHKSSMQTKQGLGIDIGLKSCVCLSNGLSVKA
;
A
#
# COMPACT_ATOMS: atom_id res chain seq x y z
N MET A 1 11.58 -9.75 -11.52
CA MET A 1 11.81 -8.52 -10.70
C MET A 1 10.47 -7.97 -10.25
N THR A 2 10.38 -7.41 -9.03
CA THR A 2 9.14 -6.78 -8.52
C THR A 2 9.31 -5.27 -8.48
N ILE A 3 8.38 -4.55 -9.09
CA ILE A 3 8.36 -3.08 -9.10
C ILE A 3 7.05 -2.55 -8.52
N SER A 4 7.10 -1.32 -8.00
CA SER A 4 5.93 -0.62 -7.48
C SER A 4 5.48 0.46 -8.46
N HIS A 5 4.18 0.52 -8.76
CA HIS A 5 3.59 1.59 -9.54
C HIS A 5 2.41 2.21 -8.78
N LYS A 6 2.50 3.51 -8.50
CA LYS A 6 1.50 4.22 -7.71
C LYS A 6 0.66 5.14 -8.59
N ILE A 7 -0.64 4.89 -8.63
CA ILE A 7 -1.60 5.58 -9.50
C ILE A 7 -2.63 6.30 -8.64
N GLU A 8 -2.92 7.56 -8.95
CA GLU A 8 -4.04 8.29 -8.31
C GLU A 8 -5.39 7.72 -8.77
N LEU A 9 -6.32 7.58 -7.82
CA LEU A 9 -7.70 7.17 -8.05
C LEU A 9 -8.62 8.38 -8.11
N ASN A 10 -9.74 8.25 -8.83
CA ASN A 10 -10.83 9.22 -8.82
C ASN A 10 -12.09 8.61 -8.17
N PRO A 11 -12.11 8.49 -6.83
CA PRO A 11 -13.23 7.89 -6.10
C PRO A 11 -14.42 8.85 -5.99
N ASN A 12 -15.64 8.31 -5.95
CA ASN A 12 -16.84 9.04 -5.54
C ASN A 12 -17.07 8.89 -4.02
N ASN A 13 -18.11 9.50 -3.47
CA ASN A 13 -18.41 9.45 -2.03
C ASN A 13 -18.62 8.02 -1.50
N LYS A 14 -19.21 7.11 -2.30
CA LYS A 14 -19.37 5.70 -1.93
C LYS A 14 -18.01 5.00 -1.82
N HIS A 15 -17.12 5.22 -2.80
CA HIS A 15 -15.74 4.71 -2.78
C HIS A 15 -14.95 5.24 -1.58
N ILE A 16 -15.01 6.55 -1.32
CA ILE A 16 -14.32 7.19 -0.18
C ILE A 16 -14.78 6.57 1.15
N THR A 17 -16.09 6.42 1.32
CA THR A 17 -16.68 5.81 2.52
C THR A 17 -16.19 4.39 2.72
N HIS A 18 -16.20 3.58 1.66
CA HIS A 18 -15.68 2.20 1.71
C HIS A 18 -14.18 2.16 2.06
N PHE A 19 -13.36 3.03 1.46
CA PHE A 19 -11.93 3.10 1.77
C PHE A 19 -11.69 3.44 3.24
N LYS A 20 -12.42 4.43 3.79
CA LYS A 20 -12.32 4.79 5.20
C LYS A 20 -12.73 3.65 6.12
N LYS A 21 -13.78 2.89 5.79
CA LYS A 21 -14.16 1.65 6.51
C LYS A 21 -13.05 0.61 6.47
N ALA A 22 -12.44 0.37 5.30
CA ALA A 22 -11.36 -0.60 5.13
C ALA A 22 -10.08 -0.19 5.90
N PHE A 23 -9.73 1.11 5.91
CA PHE A 23 -8.65 1.63 6.76
C PHE A 23 -8.94 1.41 8.24
N GLY A 24 -10.18 1.61 8.66
CA GLY A 24 -10.65 1.31 10.02
C GLY A 24 -10.46 -0.16 10.40
N CYS A 25 -10.90 -1.08 9.54
CA CYS A 25 -10.74 -2.52 9.75
C CYS A 25 -9.27 -2.95 9.82
N SER A 26 -8.43 -2.38 8.96
CA SER A 26 -6.98 -2.59 8.95
C SER A 26 -6.30 -2.12 10.24
N ARG A 27 -6.67 -0.92 10.71
CA ARG A 27 -6.19 -0.40 11.99
C ARG A 27 -6.67 -1.24 13.17
N LEU A 28 -7.95 -1.62 13.19
CA LEU A 28 -8.54 -2.45 14.22
C LEU A 28 -7.78 -3.76 14.37
N ALA A 29 -7.62 -4.53 13.29
CA ALA A 29 -6.95 -5.83 13.35
C ALA A 29 -5.49 -5.71 13.80
N TYR A 30 -4.76 -4.69 13.35
CA TYR A 30 -3.39 -4.45 13.81
C TYR A 30 -3.34 -4.15 15.31
N ASN A 31 -4.17 -3.21 15.77
CA ASN A 31 -4.19 -2.78 17.16
C ASN A 31 -4.68 -3.89 18.09
N TRP A 32 -5.72 -4.63 17.70
CA TRP A 32 -6.20 -5.80 18.43
C TRP A 32 -5.09 -6.84 18.57
N GLY A 33 -4.37 -7.15 17.49
CA GLY A 33 -3.25 -8.09 17.53
C GLY A 33 -2.11 -7.62 18.44
N LEU A 34 -1.76 -6.34 18.40
CA LEU A 34 -0.73 -5.78 19.28
C LEU A 34 -1.16 -5.82 20.76
N ALA A 35 -2.42 -5.50 21.06
CA ALA A 35 -2.96 -5.56 22.43
C ALA A 35 -2.92 -6.99 22.98
N LYS A 36 -3.37 -7.98 22.20
CA LYS A 36 -3.33 -9.40 22.59
C LYS A 36 -1.90 -9.92 22.74
N TRP A 37 -0.99 -9.51 21.85
CA TRP A 37 0.43 -9.81 22.03
C TRP A 37 0.95 -9.31 23.38
N GLN A 38 0.68 -8.03 23.72
CA GLN A 38 1.10 -7.45 24.99
C GLN A 38 0.46 -8.12 26.21
N GLU A 39 -0.77 -8.59 26.10
CA GLU A 39 -1.46 -9.38 27.14
C GLU A 39 -0.74 -10.72 27.37
N TYR A 40 -0.51 -11.49 26.30
CA TYR A 40 0.17 -12.79 26.41
C TYR A 40 1.60 -12.68 26.90
N GLN A 41 2.33 -11.63 26.48
CA GLN A 41 3.67 -11.38 27.01
C GLN A 41 3.66 -11.14 28.53
N ARG A 42 2.68 -10.39 29.05
CA ARG A 42 2.53 -10.18 30.50
C ARG A 42 2.21 -11.46 31.26
N GLN A 43 1.53 -12.41 30.63
CA GLN A 43 1.21 -13.72 31.18
C GLN A 43 2.35 -14.75 30.97
N GLY A 44 3.45 -14.39 30.32
CA GLY A 44 4.54 -15.31 29.96
C GLY A 44 4.16 -16.31 28.86
N ILE A 45 3.03 -16.13 28.18
CA ILE A 45 2.54 -17.03 27.12
C ILE A 45 3.16 -16.61 25.79
N LYS A 46 3.80 -17.56 25.11
CA LYS A 46 4.33 -17.36 23.75
C LYS A 46 3.23 -17.64 22.73
N LYS A 47 2.88 -16.63 21.93
CA LYS A 47 1.97 -16.74 20.79
C LYS A 47 2.63 -16.19 19.54
N THR A 48 2.27 -16.76 18.40
CA THR A 48 2.69 -16.27 17.09
C THR A 48 1.63 -15.33 16.51
N TYR A 49 1.99 -14.58 15.47
CA TYR A 49 1.02 -13.78 14.72
C TYR A 49 -0.08 -14.63 14.07
N LEU A 50 0.18 -15.92 13.78
CA LEU A 50 -0.82 -16.85 13.24
C LEU A 50 -1.85 -17.22 14.29
N ASP A 51 -1.43 -17.43 15.54
CA ASP A 51 -2.35 -17.70 16.65
C ASP A 51 -3.28 -16.51 16.87
N LEU A 52 -2.72 -15.30 16.91
CA LEU A 52 -3.51 -14.07 17.01
C LEU A 52 -4.47 -13.90 15.84
N LYS A 53 -4.02 -14.20 14.61
CA LYS A 53 -4.88 -14.15 13.42
C LYS A 53 -6.03 -15.17 13.54
N LYS A 54 -5.77 -16.36 14.06
CA LYS A 54 -6.77 -17.43 14.25
C LYS A 54 -7.81 -17.01 15.29
N GLU A 55 -7.38 -16.49 16.43
CA GLU A 55 -8.25 -15.98 17.50
C GLU A 55 -9.09 -14.78 17.03
N PHE A 56 -8.49 -13.82 16.30
CA PHE A 56 -9.27 -12.74 15.72
C PHE A 56 -10.33 -13.26 14.74
N ASN A 57 -9.99 -14.26 13.93
CA ASN A 57 -10.94 -14.84 12.99
C ASN A 57 -12.09 -15.58 13.67
N SER A 58 -11.90 -16.16 14.85
CA SER A 58 -12.99 -16.82 15.59
C SER A 58 -13.96 -15.81 16.20
N ILE A 59 -13.48 -14.64 16.65
CA ILE A 59 -14.33 -13.66 17.33
C ILE A 59 -14.92 -12.58 16.40
N LYS A 60 -14.28 -12.30 15.26
CA LYS A 60 -14.63 -11.10 14.46
C LYS A 60 -16.05 -11.08 13.90
N LYS A 61 -16.67 -12.25 13.70
CA LYS A 61 -18.05 -12.33 13.21
C LYS A 61 -19.04 -11.80 14.25
N GLU A 62 -18.80 -12.12 15.51
CA GLU A 62 -19.67 -11.75 16.62
C GLU A 62 -19.33 -10.34 17.14
N GLN A 63 -18.03 -10.07 17.38
CA GLN A 63 -17.61 -8.81 18.00
C GLN A 63 -17.44 -7.65 17.01
N PHE A 64 -17.12 -7.95 15.74
CA PHE A 64 -16.78 -6.93 14.74
C PHE A 64 -17.45 -7.20 13.38
N PRO A 65 -18.78 -7.41 13.32
CA PRO A 65 -19.47 -7.85 12.10
C PRO A 65 -19.21 -6.94 10.88
N PHE A 66 -19.00 -5.64 11.09
CA PHE A 66 -18.69 -4.66 10.04
C PHE A 66 -17.42 -4.97 9.24
N VAL A 67 -16.51 -5.84 9.72
CA VAL A 67 -15.32 -6.24 8.95
C VAL A 67 -15.65 -7.02 7.68
N TYR A 68 -16.86 -7.58 7.58
CA TYR A 68 -17.33 -8.29 6.39
C TYR A 68 -17.84 -7.36 5.29
N GLU A 69 -18.08 -6.08 5.59
CA GLU A 69 -18.43 -5.07 4.59
C GLU A 69 -17.25 -4.75 3.65
N VAL A 70 -16.02 -5.08 4.08
CA VAL A 70 -14.79 -4.82 3.35
C VAL A 70 -14.12 -6.14 2.95
N ILE A 71 -13.12 -6.03 2.07
CA ILE A 71 -12.36 -7.17 1.58
C ILE A 71 -11.61 -7.90 2.71
N LYS A 72 -11.55 -9.24 2.65
CA LYS A 72 -10.87 -10.08 3.66
C LYS A 72 -9.45 -9.63 4.01
N TYR A 73 -8.73 -9.11 3.01
CA TYR A 73 -7.34 -8.68 3.16
C TYR A 73 -7.17 -7.45 4.06
N ALA A 74 -8.22 -6.63 4.22
CA ALA A 74 -8.19 -5.49 5.12
C ALA A 74 -7.89 -5.92 6.56
N THR A 75 -8.40 -7.07 7.03
CA THR A 75 -8.11 -7.58 8.38
C THR A 75 -6.97 -8.59 8.43
N GLN A 76 -6.68 -9.29 7.34
CA GLN A 76 -5.62 -10.32 7.34
C GLN A 76 -4.20 -9.74 7.25
N GLN A 77 -3.97 -8.79 6.33
CA GLN A 77 -2.65 -8.20 6.14
C GLN A 77 -2.07 -7.52 7.41
N PRO A 78 -2.88 -6.84 8.25
CA PRO A 78 -2.43 -6.31 9.52
C PRO A 78 -1.62 -7.26 10.41
N PHE A 79 -1.97 -8.55 10.49
CA PHE A 79 -1.22 -9.53 11.28
C PHE A 79 0.15 -9.86 10.68
N LEU A 80 0.25 -9.89 9.35
CA LEU A 80 1.55 -10.03 8.66
C LEU A 80 2.41 -8.79 8.90
N ASN A 81 1.81 -7.60 8.85
CA ASN A 81 2.50 -6.34 9.15
C ASN A 81 2.98 -6.29 10.61
N LEU A 82 2.19 -6.84 11.54
CA LEU A 82 2.58 -6.96 12.95
C LEU A 82 3.77 -7.91 13.12
N ASN A 83 3.76 -9.05 12.44
CA ASN A 83 4.90 -9.98 12.40
C ASN A 83 6.17 -9.31 11.88
N LEU A 84 6.08 -8.56 10.77
CA LEU A 84 7.20 -7.80 10.23
C LEU A 84 7.71 -6.74 11.22
N ALA A 85 6.80 -6.06 11.93
CA ALA A 85 7.18 -5.07 12.94
C ALA A 85 7.93 -5.71 14.11
N PHE A 86 7.50 -6.89 14.59
CA PHE A 86 8.23 -7.61 15.64
C PHE A 86 9.56 -8.19 15.16
N LYS A 87 9.62 -8.75 13.94
CA LYS A 87 10.90 -9.18 13.34
C LYS A 87 11.90 -8.03 13.29
N LYS A 88 11.45 -6.85 12.87
CA LYS A 88 12.26 -5.64 12.88
C LYS A 88 12.68 -5.26 14.31
N PHE A 89 11.76 -5.24 15.26
CA PHE A 89 12.06 -4.94 16.66
C PHE A 89 13.18 -5.83 17.22
N PHE A 90 13.10 -7.14 17.02
CA PHE A 90 14.15 -8.06 17.51
C PHE A 90 15.48 -7.90 16.77
N ALA A 91 15.45 -7.57 15.48
CA ALA A 91 16.67 -7.28 14.72
C ALA A 91 17.35 -5.97 15.19
N ASP A 92 16.56 -4.93 15.42
CA ASP A 92 17.02 -3.63 15.93
C ASP A 92 17.54 -3.74 17.36
N LEU A 93 16.91 -4.58 18.20
CA LEU A 93 17.35 -4.82 19.57
C LEU A 93 18.77 -5.39 19.64
N LYS A 94 19.16 -6.25 18.68
CA LYS A 94 20.55 -6.76 18.56
C LYS A 94 21.56 -5.65 18.25
N GLN A 95 21.10 -4.53 17.70
CA GLN A 95 21.89 -3.33 17.40
C GLN A 95 21.70 -2.24 18.46
N SER A 96 21.12 -2.57 19.63
CA SER A 96 20.79 -1.61 20.70
C SER A 96 19.87 -0.47 20.26
N LYS A 97 19.01 -0.70 19.25
CA LYS A 97 17.99 0.24 18.78
C LYS A 97 16.61 -0.18 19.27
N VAL A 98 15.87 0.75 19.87
CA VAL A 98 14.52 0.48 20.39
C VAL A 98 13.46 0.86 19.35
N SER A 99 12.82 -0.14 18.74
CA SER A 99 11.80 0.05 17.69
C SER A 99 10.51 -0.76 17.91
N TYR A 100 10.10 -0.88 19.17
CA TYR A 100 8.92 -1.67 19.55
C TYR A 100 7.65 -1.24 18.76
N PRO A 101 6.81 -2.19 18.29
CA PRO A 101 5.60 -1.87 17.53
C PRO A 101 4.62 -0.98 18.32
N LYS A 102 4.06 0.04 17.67
CA LYS A 102 3.15 1.01 18.29
C LYS A 102 1.74 0.87 17.73
N PHE A 103 0.74 1.15 18.56
CA PHE A 103 -0.66 1.24 18.12
C PHE A 103 -0.80 2.26 16.97
N LYS A 104 -1.53 1.88 15.93
CA LYS A 104 -1.88 2.74 14.81
C LYS A 104 -2.95 3.73 15.26
N LYS A 105 -2.76 5.01 14.91
CA LYS A 105 -3.71 6.09 15.18
C LYS A 105 -4.69 6.27 14.03
N LYS A 106 -5.89 6.77 14.31
CA LYS A 106 -6.81 7.27 13.27
C LYS A 106 -6.34 8.67 12.85
N ARG A 107 -6.28 8.90 11.55
CA ARG A 107 -5.99 10.20 10.94
C ARG A 107 -7.02 10.42 9.85
N GLU A 108 -7.46 11.66 9.67
CA GLU A 108 -8.55 11.97 8.74
C GLU A 108 -8.13 11.78 7.28
N ASN A 109 -6.89 12.16 6.98
CA ASN A 109 -6.34 12.22 5.63
C ASN A 109 -5.20 11.23 5.37
N GLU A 110 -5.15 10.16 6.17
CA GLU A 110 -4.12 9.14 6.09
C GLU A 110 -4.65 7.77 6.51
N GLY A 111 -4.38 6.78 5.68
CA GLY A 111 -4.75 5.40 5.92
C GLY A 111 -4.37 4.51 4.74
N SER A 112 -4.31 3.21 4.98
CA SER A 112 -4.11 2.24 3.91
C SER A 112 -4.70 0.87 4.25
N TYR A 113 -5.06 0.13 3.21
CA TYR A 113 -5.38 -1.29 3.30
C TYR A 113 -4.86 -2.02 2.06
N TYR A 114 -4.61 -3.31 2.24
CA TYR A 114 -4.01 -4.18 1.26
C TYR A 114 -5.07 -5.03 0.55
N ILE A 115 -4.83 -5.33 -0.71
CA ILE A 115 -5.60 -6.21 -1.58
C ILE A 115 -4.61 -7.22 -2.19
N GLY A 116 -4.86 -8.51 -2.01
CA GLY A 116 -4.05 -9.56 -2.65
C GLY A 116 -4.27 -9.60 -4.16
N GLY A 117 -3.21 -9.93 -4.92
CA GLY A 117 -3.23 -9.99 -6.38
C GLY A 117 -4.32 -10.90 -6.96
N ASP A 118 -4.73 -11.94 -6.22
CA ASP A 118 -5.84 -12.86 -6.57
C ASP A 118 -7.19 -12.15 -6.72
N GLN A 119 -7.36 -10.96 -6.15
CA GLN A 119 -8.60 -10.19 -6.20
C GLN A 119 -8.50 -8.93 -7.05
N VAL A 120 -7.34 -8.68 -7.66
CA VAL A 120 -7.10 -7.47 -8.46
C VAL A 120 -7.56 -7.72 -9.89
N ILE A 121 -8.56 -6.94 -10.34
CA ILE A 121 -9.01 -6.96 -11.73
C ILE A 121 -9.00 -5.53 -12.25
N ILE A 122 -8.25 -5.30 -13.34
CA ILE A 122 -8.22 -4.02 -14.05
C ILE A 122 -9.14 -4.15 -15.27
N ARG A 123 -10.04 -3.17 -15.46
CA ARG A 123 -10.91 -3.09 -16.63
C ARG A 123 -10.66 -1.79 -17.37
N THR A 124 -10.45 -1.88 -18.68
CA THR A 124 -10.39 -0.71 -19.57
C THR A 124 -11.68 -0.68 -20.38
N LYS A 125 -12.34 0.48 -20.48
CA LYS A 125 -13.50 0.66 -21.36
C LYS A 125 -12.99 1.12 -22.73
N ASP A 126 -13.17 0.27 -23.74
CA ASP A 126 -12.58 0.43 -25.09
C ASP A 126 -12.91 1.79 -25.73
N ASN A 127 -14.13 2.28 -25.57
CA ASN A 127 -14.57 3.53 -26.21
C ASN A 127 -14.08 4.82 -25.56
N SER A 128 -13.44 4.78 -24.38
CA SER A 128 -13.12 6.01 -23.62
C SER A 128 -11.69 6.08 -23.10
N ASN A 129 -10.87 5.06 -23.36
CA ASN A 129 -9.51 4.93 -22.83
C ASN A 129 -9.42 5.02 -21.28
N LYS A 130 -10.57 4.91 -20.57
CA LYS A 130 -10.65 5.01 -19.11
C LYS A 130 -10.41 3.63 -18.51
N THR A 131 -9.50 3.59 -17.53
CA THR A 131 -9.15 2.37 -16.80
C THR A 131 -9.72 2.41 -15.38
N TYR A 132 -10.16 1.27 -14.90
CA TYR A 132 -10.83 1.08 -13.63
C TYR A 132 -10.20 -0.09 -12.87
N LEU A 133 -10.06 0.07 -11.56
CA LEU A 133 -9.72 -1.00 -10.63
C LEU A 133 -11.03 -1.56 -10.06
N LYS A 134 -11.31 -2.85 -10.27
CA LYS A 134 -12.42 -3.54 -9.61
C LYS A 134 -11.99 -3.95 -8.20
N ILE A 135 -12.75 -3.51 -7.21
CA ILE A 135 -12.55 -3.85 -5.81
C ILE A 135 -13.74 -4.71 -5.35
N PRO A 136 -13.51 -5.92 -4.78
CA PRO A 136 -14.58 -6.73 -4.21
C PRO A 136 -15.38 -5.94 -3.16
N ASN A 137 -16.70 -6.17 -3.11
CA ASN A 137 -17.63 -5.48 -2.20
C ASN A 137 -17.72 -3.95 -2.40
N LEU A 138 -17.20 -3.42 -3.51
CA LEU A 138 -17.29 -1.99 -3.85
C LEU A 138 -17.67 -1.73 -5.32
N GLY A 139 -17.02 -2.42 -6.26
CA GLY A 139 -17.21 -2.20 -7.70
C GLY A 139 -16.01 -1.55 -8.39
N LEU A 140 -16.27 -0.80 -9.48
CA LEU A 140 -15.23 -0.21 -10.34
C LEU A 140 -14.84 1.19 -9.87
N VAL A 141 -13.58 1.37 -9.51
CA VAL A 141 -12.99 2.66 -9.14
C VAL A 141 -12.13 3.17 -10.28
N LYS A 142 -12.40 4.38 -10.77
CA LYS A 142 -11.66 4.98 -11.88
C LYS A 142 -10.22 5.29 -11.46
N MET A 143 -9.26 4.90 -12.31
CA MET A 143 -7.85 5.26 -12.19
C MET A 143 -7.56 6.49 -13.06
N ARG A 144 -6.61 7.34 -12.65
CA ARG A 144 -6.19 8.50 -13.45
C ARG A 144 -5.34 8.12 -14.66
N GLU A 145 -4.53 7.09 -14.53
CA GLU A 145 -3.68 6.57 -15.58
C GLU A 145 -3.77 5.04 -15.64
N LYS A 146 -3.27 4.47 -16.73
CA LYS A 146 -3.20 3.02 -16.91
C LYS A 146 -2.03 2.45 -16.11
N LEU A 147 -2.12 1.17 -15.76
CA LEU A 147 -0.95 0.47 -15.27
C LEU A 147 0.08 0.40 -16.42
N ARG A 148 1.23 1.06 -16.23
CA ARG A 148 2.30 1.16 -17.23
C ARG A 148 2.99 -0.16 -17.55
N PHE A 149 2.97 -1.08 -16.59
CA PHE A 149 3.81 -2.26 -16.58
C PHE A 149 2.99 -3.52 -16.83
N ASN A 150 3.46 -4.33 -17.77
CA ASN A 150 2.90 -5.65 -18.00
C ASN A 150 3.59 -6.66 -17.08
N GLY A 151 2.79 -7.48 -16.40
CA GLY A 151 3.31 -8.46 -15.45
C GLY A 151 2.22 -8.99 -14.53
N LYS A 152 2.59 -9.93 -13.68
CA LYS A 152 1.70 -10.48 -12.66
C LYS A 152 1.54 -9.46 -11.54
N ILE A 153 0.31 -9.05 -11.25
CA ILE A 153 0.04 -8.17 -10.12
C ILE A 153 0.03 -9.04 -8.85
N ASN A 154 1.01 -8.82 -7.98
CA ASN A 154 1.11 -9.52 -6.71
C ASN A 154 0.20 -8.93 -5.63
N SER A 155 0.00 -7.61 -5.66
CA SER A 155 -0.90 -6.91 -4.75
C SER A 155 -1.21 -5.49 -5.16
N VAL A 156 -2.24 -4.93 -4.53
CA VAL A 156 -2.56 -3.51 -4.57
C VAL A 156 -2.75 -2.98 -3.17
N THR A 157 -2.09 -1.89 -2.82
CA THR A 157 -2.37 -1.14 -1.59
C THR A 157 -3.13 0.13 -1.92
N ILE A 158 -4.35 0.24 -1.41
CA ILE A 158 -5.11 1.49 -1.47
C ILE A 158 -4.68 2.35 -0.29
N SER A 159 -4.33 3.60 -0.57
CA SER A 159 -3.87 4.55 0.45
C SER A 159 -4.47 5.93 0.24
N GLN A 160 -4.56 6.70 1.32
CA GLN A 160 -4.91 8.11 1.30
C GLN A 160 -3.71 8.95 1.74
N LYS A 161 -3.43 10.03 1.01
CA LYS A 161 -2.48 11.07 1.42
C LYS A 161 -3.11 12.42 1.12
N ALA A 162 -3.26 13.25 2.15
CA ALA A 162 -4.07 14.46 2.06
C ALA A 162 -5.50 14.12 1.55
N ASN A 163 -5.98 14.85 0.56
CA ASN A 163 -7.33 14.65 0.01
C ASN A 163 -7.35 13.69 -1.19
N LYS A 164 -6.27 12.94 -1.43
CA LYS A 164 -6.10 12.08 -2.61
C LYS A 164 -5.96 10.62 -2.22
N PHE A 165 -6.52 9.76 -3.08
CA PHE A 165 -6.46 8.32 -2.95
C PHE A 165 -5.55 7.73 -4.03
N TYR A 166 -4.81 6.69 -3.67
CA TYR A 166 -3.83 6.06 -4.56
C TYR A 166 -3.93 4.55 -4.47
N ALA A 167 -3.77 3.89 -5.62
CA ALA A 167 -3.52 2.45 -5.71
C ALA A 167 -2.03 2.23 -6.01
N SER A 168 -1.32 1.59 -5.09
CA SER A 168 0.08 1.17 -5.28
C SER A 168 0.09 -0.30 -5.67
N PHE A 169 0.39 -0.58 -6.94
CA PHE A 169 0.49 -1.92 -7.50
C PHE A 169 1.89 -2.48 -7.27
N SER A 170 1.98 -3.70 -6.76
CA SER A 170 3.21 -4.50 -6.78
C SER A 170 3.14 -5.44 -7.98
N VAL A 171 3.98 -5.22 -8.98
CA VAL A 171 3.98 -5.93 -10.25
C VAL A 171 5.26 -6.73 -10.39
N GLU A 172 5.12 -8.02 -10.59
CA GLU A 172 6.20 -8.93 -10.92
C GLU A 172 6.30 -9.09 -12.44
N MET A 173 7.49 -8.78 -12.97
CA MET A 173 7.78 -8.83 -14.39
C MET A 173 9.07 -9.60 -14.68
N ASN A 174 9.17 -10.10 -15.90
CA ASN A 174 10.39 -10.72 -16.40
C ASN A 174 11.46 -9.67 -16.72
N GLU A 175 12.69 -10.13 -16.91
CA GLU A 175 13.84 -9.25 -17.18
C GLU A 175 13.72 -8.51 -18.52
N ASN A 176 13.15 -9.17 -19.54
CA ASN A 176 12.93 -8.55 -20.84
C ASN A 176 11.99 -7.33 -20.77
N GLU A 177 10.87 -7.45 -20.06
CA GLU A 177 9.92 -6.34 -19.87
C GLU A 177 10.52 -5.24 -19.00
N PHE A 178 11.31 -5.61 -18.00
CA PHE A 178 12.05 -4.64 -17.19
C PHE A 178 13.01 -3.82 -18.05
N ASN A 179 13.86 -4.47 -18.85
CA ASN A 179 14.84 -3.80 -19.72
C ASN A 179 14.17 -2.93 -20.80
N LYS A 180 12.99 -3.34 -21.31
CA LYS A 180 12.19 -2.53 -22.24
C LYS A 180 11.67 -1.23 -21.60
N THR A 181 11.19 -1.33 -20.36
CA THR A 181 10.52 -0.23 -19.66
C THR A 181 11.48 0.66 -18.86
N HIS A 182 12.65 0.13 -18.50
CA HIS A 182 13.70 0.79 -17.71
C HIS A 182 15.00 0.74 -18.50
N LYS A 183 15.02 1.40 -19.67
CA LYS A 183 16.23 1.49 -20.48
C LYS A 183 17.35 2.08 -19.62
N SER A 184 18.43 1.32 -19.46
CA SER A 184 19.67 1.85 -18.91
C SER A 184 20.06 3.07 -19.72
N SER A 185 20.30 4.21 -19.06
CA SER A 185 20.82 5.39 -19.75
C SER A 185 22.05 4.96 -20.53
N MET A 186 22.11 5.23 -21.83
CA MET A 186 23.38 5.13 -22.55
C MET A 186 24.40 5.92 -21.72
N GLN A 187 25.48 5.27 -21.28
CA GLN A 187 26.61 5.95 -20.65
C GLN A 187 27.26 6.83 -21.72
N THR A 188 26.63 7.97 -21.99
CA THR A 188 27.28 9.06 -22.69
C THR A 188 28.20 9.71 -21.68
N LYS A 189 29.43 10.05 -22.07
CA LYS A 189 30.36 10.83 -21.24
C LYS A 189 29.86 12.26 -20.95
N GLN A 190 28.65 12.61 -21.41
CA GLN A 190 28.02 13.91 -21.25
C GLN A 190 27.11 13.87 -20.02
N GLY A 191 27.63 14.35 -18.89
CA GLY A 191 26.80 14.67 -17.73
C GLY A 191 26.07 16.00 -17.95
N LEU A 192 24.79 16.05 -17.61
CA LEU A 192 24.01 17.30 -17.58
C LEU A 192 23.69 17.63 -16.12
N GLY A 193 24.20 18.75 -15.62
CA GLY A 193 23.85 19.27 -14.30
C GLY A 193 22.42 19.78 -14.32
N ILE A 194 21.63 19.42 -13.31
CA ILE A 194 20.25 19.89 -13.12
C ILE A 194 20.21 20.62 -11.78
N ASP A 195 19.87 21.91 -11.82
CA ASP A 195 19.61 22.73 -10.63
C ASP A 195 18.12 23.10 -10.56
N ILE A 196 17.59 23.21 -9.35
CA ILE A 196 16.17 23.50 -9.09
C ILE A 196 16.10 24.76 -8.23
N GLY A 197 15.47 25.81 -8.74
CA GLY A 197 15.46 27.13 -8.10
C GLY A 197 14.07 27.76 -8.03
N LEU A 198 14.02 28.92 -7.36
CA LEU A 198 12.79 29.72 -7.23
C LEU A 198 12.53 30.59 -8.48
N LYS A 199 13.59 31.09 -9.13
CA LYS A 199 13.49 31.95 -10.33
C LYS A 199 13.20 31.15 -11.60
N SER A 200 13.76 29.95 -11.68
CA SER A 200 13.53 28.96 -12.73
C SER A 200 13.31 27.61 -12.07
N CYS A 201 12.21 26.94 -12.40
CA CYS A 201 11.85 25.64 -11.82
C CYS A 201 12.95 24.60 -12.07
N VAL A 202 13.55 24.60 -13.26
CA VAL A 202 14.70 23.75 -13.60
C VAL A 202 15.69 24.55 -14.43
N CYS A 203 16.97 24.47 -14.09
CA CYS A 203 18.07 25.01 -14.89
C CYS A 203 19.05 23.87 -15.23
N LEU A 204 19.43 23.78 -16.50
CA LEU A 204 20.33 22.76 -17.00
C LEU A 204 21.71 23.38 -17.26
N SER A 205 22.79 22.64 -17.03
CA SER A 205 24.16 23.15 -17.23
C SER A 205 24.50 23.50 -18.69
N ASN A 206 23.63 23.13 -19.64
CA ASN A 206 23.69 23.54 -21.05
C ASN A 206 22.98 24.87 -21.33
N GLY A 207 22.54 25.61 -20.30
CA GLY A 207 21.91 26.92 -20.42
C GLY A 207 20.40 26.90 -20.64
N LEU A 208 19.79 25.73 -20.82
CA LEU A 208 18.33 25.61 -20.92
C LEU A 208 17.70 25.79 -19.53
N SER A 209 16.60 26.54 -19.46
CA SER A 209 15.84 26.69 -18.22
C SER A 209 14.34 26.63 -18.47
N VAL A 210 13.62 26.03 -17.52
CA VAL A 210 12.16 26.03 -17.46
C VAL A 210 11.76 27.04 -16.39
N LYS A 211 11.08 28.12 -16.81
CA LYS A 211 10.57 29.14 -15.88
C LYS A 211 9.48 28.53 -14.99
N ALA A 212 9.44 29.00 -13.75
CA ALA A 212 8.43 28.61 -12.76
C ALA A 212 7.04 29.13 -13.13
#